data_AF-A0A5D0VD52-F1
#
_entry.id   AF-A0A5D0VD52-F1
#
_cell.length_a   1.000
_cell.length_b   1.000
_cell.length_c   1.000
_cell.angle_alpha   90.00
_cell.angle_beta   90.00
_cell.angle_gamma   90.00
#
_symmetry.space_group_name_H-M   'P 1'
#
loop_
_entity.id
_entity.type
_entity.pdbx_description
1 polymer ?
#
loop_
_entity_poly.entity_id
_entity_poly.type
_entity_poly.pdbx_seq_one_letter_code
_entity_poly.pdbx_strand_id
1 'polypeptide(L)'
;MTPDGPLLKRARDAAFVDIETLSGPGGVVVLAPHPDDESLGCGAAIHRAIETGHLVTIVIVTDGSKSHRASKSWPPQRIAEQRRREAENAIAILTGSSLNMIWLG
;
A
#
# COMPACT_ATOMS: atom_id res chain seq x y z
N MET A 1 9.05 22.61 1.68
CA MET A 1 7.64 22.68 2.13
C MET A 1 7.41 21.48 3.03
N THR A 2 7.03 21.70 4.29
CA THR A 2 6.69 20.59 5.20
C THR A 2 5.26 20.15 4.90
N PRO A 3 4.99 18.85 4.70
CA PRO A 3 3.62 18.36 4.54
C PRO A 3 2.74 18.80 5.74
N ASP A 4 1.60 19.42 5.47
CA ASP A 4 0.63 19.85 6.48
C ASP A 4 -0.81 19.49 6.06
N GLY A 5 -1.68 19.28 7.05
CA GLY A 5 -3.08 18.93 6.81
C GLY A 5 -3.79 18.42 8.07
N PRO A 6 -5.13 18.45 8.09
CA PRO A 6 -5.91 18.07 9.27
C PRO A 6 -5.66 16.62 9.72
N LEU A 7 -5.43 15.70 8.77
CA LEU A 7 -5.06 14.32 9.07
C LEU A 7 -3.69 14.22 9.75
N LEU A 8 -2.68 14.90 9.20
CA LEU A 8 -1.32 14.88 9.75
C LEU A 8 -1.25 15.53 11.14
N LYS A 9 -2.07 16.55 11.41
CA LYS A 9 -2.21 17.13 12.75
C LYS A 9 -2.77 16.12 13.74
N ARG A 10 -3.88 15.45 13.39
CA ARG A 10 -4.48 14.40 14.24
C ARG A 10 -3.55 13.21 14.45
N ALA A 11 -2.80 12.81 13.43
CA ALA A 11 -1.88 11.67 13.51
C ALA A 11 -0.72 11.91 14.51
N ARG A 12 -0.28 13.18 14.70
CA ARG A 12 0.77 13.51 15.69
C ARG A 12 0.31 13.29 17.13
N ASP A 13 -0.96 13.53 17.40
CA ASP A 13 -1.55 13.43 18.74
C ASP A 13 -2.27 12.09 18.96
N ALA A 14 -2.36 11.25 17.93
CA ALA A 14 -3.02 9.96 18.01
C ALA A 14 -2.20 8.99 18.86
N ALA A 15 -2.88 8.21 19.70
CA ALA A 15 -2.25 7.11 20.41
C ALA A 15 -1.78 6.05 19.41
N PHE A 16 -0.60 5.49 19.65
CA PHE A 16 -0.17 4.29 18.95
C PHE A 16 -1.09 3.12 19.31
N VAL A 17 -1.44 2.31 18.31
CA VAL A 17 -2.24 1.11 18.47
C VAL A 17 -1.50 -0.07 17.85
N ASP A 18 -1.58 -1.21 18.52
CA ASP A 18 -1.06 -2.46 17.98
C ASP A 18 -1.94 -2.96 16.84
N ILE A 19 -1.35 -3.73 15.91
CA ILE A 19 -2.06 -4.19 14.73
C ILE A 19 -3.23 -5.11 15.11
N GLU A 20 -3.06 -5.95 16.12
CA GLU A 20 -4.08 -6.87 16.64
C GLU A 20 -5.28 -6.11 17.22
N THR A 21 -5.05 -4.93 17.79
CA THR A 21 -6.13 -4.06 18.28
C THR A 21 -6.92 -3.47 17.11
N LEU A 22 -6.24 -3.18 16.00
CA LEU A 22 -6.84 -2.60 14.79
C LEU A 22 -7.55 -3.65 13.92
N SER A 23 -6.97 -4.84 13.76
CA SER A 23 -7.46 -5.90 12.87
C SER A 23 -8.35 -6.93 13.54
N GLY A 24 -8.25 -7.11 14.85
CA GLY A 24 -8.79 -8.29 15.53
C GLY A 24 -8.10 -9.59 15.09
N PRO A 25 -8.70 -10.76 15.36
CA PRO A 25 -8.05 -12.06 15.12
C PRO A 25 -8.16 -12.59 13.69
N GLY A 26 -8.80 -11.84 12.78
CA GLY A 26 -9.12 -12.30 11.42
C GLY A 26 -8.00 -12.08 10.41
N GLY A 27 -8.28 -12.34 9.13
CA GLY A 27 -7.40 -11.90 8.05
C GLY A 27 -7.45 -10.38 7.84
N VAL A 28 -6.37 -9.79 7.34
CA VAL A 28 -6.28 -8.36 7.03
C VAL A 28 -6.37 -8.14 5.53
N VAL A 29 -7.23 -7.22 5.11
CA VAL A 29 -7.29 -6.73 3.72
C VAL A 29 -6.85 -5.28 3.70
N VAL A 30 -5.81 -4.98 2.92
CA VAL A 30 -5.39 -3.62 2.61
C VAL A 30 -5.92 -3.24 1.24
N LEU A 31 -6.83 -2.27 1.19
CA LEU A 31 -7.39 -1.74 -0.05
C LEU A 31 -6.67 -0.44 -0.41
N ALA A 32 -5.85 -0.47 -1.46
CA ALA A 32 -5.06 0.65 -1.92
C ALA A 32 -5.58 1.20 -3.26
N PRO A 33 -5.93 2.50 -3.35
CA PRO A 33 -6.41 3.09 -4.59
C PRO A 33 -5.44 2.97 -5.77
N HIS A 34 -4.15 3.25 -5.56
CA HIS A 34 -3.10 3.16 -6.56
C HIS A 34 -1.90 2.35 -6.06
N PRO A 35 -0.99 1.91 -6.94
CA PRO A 35 0.20 1.16 -6.55
C PRO A 35 1.25 2.09 -5.95
N ASP A 36 1.41 2.04 -4.62
CA ASP A 36 2.28 2.84 -3.74
C ASP A 36 1.54 3.18 -2.45
N ASP A 37 0.22 3.38 -2.52
CA ASP A 37 -0.63 3.73 -1.39
C ASP A 37 -0.56 2.67 -0.27
N GLU A 38 -0.43 1.39 -0.62
CA GLU A 38 -0.29 0.29 0.35
C GLU A 38 1.01 0.41 1.16
N SER A 39 2.12 0.72 0.48
CA SER A 39 3.44 0.81 1.09
C SER A 39 3.59 2.10 1.87
N LEU A 40 3.16 3.23 1.30
CA LEU A 40 3.26 4.55 1.90
C LEU A 40 2.28 4.75 3.06
N GLY A 41 1.04 4.27 2.92
CA GLY A 41 -0.02 4.45 3.91
C GLY A 41 -0.04 3.36 4.97
N CYS A 42 0.29 2.11 4.60
CA CYS A 42 0.07 0.94 5.44
C CYS A 42 1.29 0.04 5.60
N GLY A 43 2.48 0.39 5.09
CA GLY A 43 3.64 -0.51 5.07
C GLY A 43 4.02 -1.06 6.46
N ALA A 44 4.04 -0.21 7.47
CA ALA A 44 4.28 -0.64 8.85
C ALA A 44 3.18 -1.59 9.36
N ALA A 45 1.91 -1.28 9.10
CA ALA A 45 0.79 -2.12 9.51
C ALA A 45 0.80 -3.49 8.81
N ILE A 46 1.12 -3.53 7.51
CA ILE A 46 1.27 -4.77 6.72
C ILE A 46 2.36 -5.66 7.33
N HIS A 47 3.55 -5.09 7.54
CA HIS A 47 4.68 -5.85 8.08
C HIS A 47 4.36 -6.38 9.48
N ARG A 48 3.78 -5.56 10.36
CA ARG A 48 3.39 -5.98 11.72
C ARG A 48 2.28 -7.04 11.71
N ALA A 49 1.31 -6.96 10.80
CA ALA A 49 0.27 -7.98 10.67
C ALA A 49 0.87 -9.35 10.34
N ILE A 50 1.86 -9.40 9.44
CA ILE A 50 2.52 -10.65 9.05
C ILE A 50 3.37 -11.21 10.20
N GLU A 51 4.16 -10.37 10.86
CA GLU A 51 4.97 -10.77 12.03
C GLU A 51 4.12 -11.34 13.18
N THR A 52 2.86 -10.92 13.26
CA THR A 52 1.89 -11.39 14.28
C THR A 52 1.04 -12.57 13.79
N GLY A 53 1.34 -13.12 12.60
CA GLY A 53 0.72 -14.33 12.06
C GLY A 53 -0.58 -14.11 11.29
N HIS A 54 -0.95 -12.87 10.95
CA HIS A 54 -2.13 -12.60 10.14
C HIS A 54 -1.92 -13.02 8.69
N LEU A 55 -2.98 -13.54 8.07
CA LEU A 55 -3.06 -13.62 6.61
C LEU A 55 -3.39 -12.23 6.06
N VAL A 56 -2.48 -11.66 5.30
CA VAL A 56 -2.64 -10.34 4.68
C VAL A 56 -2.93 -10.48 3.19
N THR A 57 -3.96 -9.80 2.70
CA THR A 57 -4.25 -9.66 1.26
C THR A 57 -4.20 -8.19 0.90
N ILE A 58 -3.53 -7.86 -0.20
CA ILE A 58 -3.40 -6.48 -0.69
C ILE A 58 -4.18 -6.37 -1.99
N VAL A 59 -5.11 -5.44 -2.03
CA VAL A 59 -5.97 -5.18 -3.20
C VAL A 59 -5.61 -3.82 -3.77
N ILE A 60 -5.08 -3.82 -4.99
CA ILE A 60 -4.79 -2.59 -5.74
C ILE A 60 -5.95 -2.31 -6.69
N VAL A 61 -6.59 -1.15 -6.53
CA VAL A 61 -7.82 -0.80 -7.26
C VAL A 61 -7.55 -0.31 -8.68
N THR A 62 -6.44 0.42 -8.89
CA THR A 62 -6.08 0.99 -10.20
C THR A 62 -4.61 0.73 -10.55
N ASP A 63 -4.30 0.68 -11.85
CA ASP A 63 -2.96 0.45 -12.38
C ASP A 63 -2.04 1.67 -12.28
N GLY A 64 -2.57 2.82 -11.85
CA GLY A 64 -1.82 4.05 -11.76
C GLY A 64 -1.34 4.63 -13.10
N SER A 65 -1.84 4.12 -14.25
CA SER A 65 -1.46 4.50 -15.62
C SER A 65 -1.65 5.99 -15.91
N LYS A 66 -2.53 6.64 -15.16
CA LYS A 66 -2.92 8.05 -15.31
C LYS A 66 -2.06 9.03 -14.49
N SER A 67 -0.93 8.60 -13.93
CA SER A 67 -0.04 9.48 -13.16
C SER A 67 0.72 10.50 -14.03
N HIS A 68 0.96 10.18 -15.31
CA HIS A 68 1.76 11.01 -16.23
C HIS A 68 1.00 11.36 -17.52
N ARG A 69 -0.15 12.04 -17.38
CA ARG A 69 -1.06 12.41 -18.49
C ARG A 69 -0.44 13.49 -19.41
N ALA A 70 0.50 13.10 -20.25
CA ALA A 70 1.10 13.84 -21.38
C ALA A 70 2.51 13.34 -21.72
N SER A 71 3.07 12.43 -20.91
CA SER A 71 4.42 11.94 -21.14
C SER A 71 4.48 11.07 -22.39
N LYS A 72 5.32 11.47 -23.36
CA LYS A 72 5.60 10.66 -24.55
C LYS A 72 6.54 9.49 -24.24
N SER A 73 7.46 9.67 -23.29
CA SER A 73 8.41 8.63 -22.86
C SER A 73 7.79 7.63 -21.90
N TRP A 74 6.72 8.02 -21.21
CA TRP A 74 5.98 7.21 -20.26
C TRP A 74 4.50 7.12 -20.64
N PRO A 75 4.16 6.39 -21.72
CA PRO A 75 2.78 6.14 -22.08
C PRO A 75 2.07 5.30 -20.99
N PRO A 76 0.72 5.34 -20.93
CA PRO A 76 -0.07 4.69 -19.87
C PRO A 76 0.30 3.23 -19.60
N GLN A 77 0.49 2.43 -20.66
CA GLN A 77 0.85 1.01 -20.55
C GLN A 77 2.21 0.80 -19.87
N ARG A 78 3.21 1.62 -20.24
CA ARG A 78 4.54 1.55 -19.64
C ARG A 78 4.51 1.91 -18.16
N ILE A 79 3.73 2.94 -17.79
CA ILE A 79 3.55 3.34 -16.38
C ILE A 79 2.86 2.25 -15.59
N ALA A 80 1.76 1.66 -16.10
CA ALA A 80 1.05 0.59 -15.41
C ALA A 80 1.97 -0.61 -15.13
N GLU A 81 2.73 -1.04 -16.13
CA GLU A 81 3.67 -2.15 -16.00
C GLU A 81 4.80 -1.84 -15.00
N GLN A 82 5.36 -0.63 -15.07
CA GLN A 82 6.41 -0.20 -14.15
C GLN A 82 5.89 -0.14 -12.70
N ARG A 83 4.74 0.50 -12.47
CA ARG A 83 4.15 0.65 -11.14
C ARG A 83 3.72 -0.69 -10.54
N ARG A 84 3.26 -1.63 -11.38
CA ARG A 84 3.00 -3.00 -10.94
C ARG A 84 4.26 -3.67 -10.39
N ARG A 85 5.36 -3.62 -11.14
CA ARG A 85 6.65 -4.18 -10.71
C ARG A 85 7.15 -3.50 -9.44
N GLU A 86 7.00 -2.18 -9.34
CA GLU A 86 7.39 -1.41 -8.16
C GLU A 86 6.59 -1.83 -6.92
N ALA A 87 5.26 -1.94 -7.03
CA ALA A 87 4.40 -2.37 -5.93
C ALA A 87 4.69 -3.82 -5.53
N GLU A 88 4.82 -4.75 -6.48
CA GLU A 88 5.15 -6.15 -6.20
C GLU A 88 6.50 -6.28 -5.49
N ASN A 89 7.51 -5.53 -5.91
CA ASN A 89 8.82 -5.50 -5.24
C ASN A 89 8.74 -4.91 -3.83
N ALA A 90 8.03 -3.79 -3.67
CA ALA A 90 7.86 -3.16 -2.36
C ALA A 90 7.15 -4.10 -1.38
N ILE A 91 6.08 -4.77 -1.82
CA ILE A 91 5.37 -5.76 -1.01
C ILE A 91 6.27 -6.96 -0.70
N ALA A 92 7.01 -7.50 -1.67
CA ALA A 92 7.91 -8.62 -1.39
C ALA A 92 8.94 -8.29 -0.30
N ILE A 93 9.43 -7.06 -0.24
CA ILE A 93 10.31 -6.56 0.83
C ILE A 93 9.58 -6.50 2.16
N LEU A 94 8.36 -5.97 2.20
CA LEU A 94 7.57 -5.83 3.43
C LEU A 94 7.11 -7.17 4.00
N THR A 95 6.83 -8.15 3.14
CA THR A 95 6.20 -9.42 3.51
C THR A 95 7.14 -10.63 3.52
N GLY A 96 8.42 -10.47 3.16
CA GLY A 96 9.37 -11.58 3.14
C GLY A 96 9.04 -12.63 2.06
N SER A 97 8.42 -12.22 0.95
CA SER A 97 8.00 -13.06 -0.20
C SER A 97 6.64 -13.78 -0.09
N SER A 98 5.86 -13.57 0.97
CA SER A 98 4.45 -13.99 1.01
C SER A 98 3.59 -12.98 0.25
N LEU A 99 3.39 -13.22 -1.05
CA LEU A 99 2.61 -12.35 -1.95
C LEU A 99 1.18 -12.87 -2.08
N ASN A 100 0.23 -12.18 -1.45
CA ASN A 100 -1.18 -12.28 -1.81
C ASN A 100 -1.68 -10.91 -2.27
N MET A 101 -1.50 -10.63 -3.57
CA MET A 101 -1.91 -9.39 -4.21
C MET A 101 -3.02 -9.64 -5.23
N ILE A 102 -4.06 -8.83 -5.17
CA ILE A 102 -5.18 -8.83 -6.11
C ILE A 102 -5.18 -7.47 -6.83
N TRP A 103 -5.18 -7.51 -8.16
CA TRP A 103 -5.27 -6.33 -9.01
C TRP A 103 -6.67 -6.26 -9.62
N LEU A 104 -7.41 -5.19 -9.36
CA LEU A 104 -8.77 -5.00 -9.90
C LEU A 104 -8.80 -4.22 -11.23
N GLY A 105 -7.74 -3.46 -11.51
CA GLY A 105 -7.54 -2.72 -12.76
C GLY A 105 -6.12 -2.23 -12.80
#